data_AF-A0A852UBD3-F1
#
_entry.id   AF-A0A852UBD3-F1
#
_cell.length_a   1.000
_cell.length_b   1.000
_cell.length_c   1.000
_cell.angle_alpha   90.00
_cell.angle_beta   90.00
_cell.angle_gamma   90.00
#
_symmetry.space_group_name_H-M   'P 1'
#
loop_
_entity.id
_entity.type
_entity.pdbx_description
1 polymer ?
#
loop_
_entity_poly.entity_id
_entity_poly.type
_entity_poly.pdbx_seq_one_letter_code
_entity_poly.pdbx_strand_id
1 'polypeptide(L)'
;MLPFPASAHATATRRSRRRTLAALALAGAATLLVGCTPVGTQSTTPDGASSPEASQLVALTDEVEAASADGDGSTSFAADALDVLGKLDVAPRDEWEEFDREGSFGEGWQDPDGNGCDARNDALAVSMTDVDLNRDGCRVDTGVFVDPYSGDEIDFERGPDTSPLVQIDHVVALANAWRTGAKELSFVERVELSNDPMNLQATAGWVNDDKKSQDAANWLPPQESYHCTYVARQIVVKATYNLWVTQAEHDAMRDVLEGCA
;
A
#
# COMPACT_ATOMS: atom_id res chain seq x y z
N MET A 1 -52.62 5.02 8.34
CA MET A 1 -53.15 4.92 6.96
C MET A 1 -53.36 6.33 6.42
N LEU A 2 -52.80 6.59 5.24
CA LEU A 2 -52.84 7.81 4.40
C LEU A 2 -51.95 9.01 4.84
N PRO A 3 -51.37 9.77 3.89
CA PRO A 3 -50.70 9.33 2.65
C PRO A 3 -49.35 10.06 2.37
N PHE A 4 -48.53 9.46 1.51
CA PHE A 4 -47.31 10.02 0.92
C PHE A 4 -47.60 11.16 -0.08
N PRO A 5 -46.75 12.20 -0.17
CA PRO A 5 -46.68 13.06 -1.35
C PRO A 5 -45.60 12.60 -2.35
N ALA A 6 -45.96 12.75 -3.63
CA ALA A 6 -45.26 12.24 -4.81
C ALA A 6 -44.02 13.07 -5.23
N SER A 7 -43.09 12.39 -5.88
CA SER A 7 -41.92 12.92 -6.57
C SER A 7 -42.30 13.79 -7.79
N ALA A 8 -41.54 14.87 -8.01
CA ALA A 8 -41.50 15.59 -9.27
C ALA A 8 -40.08 15.51 -9.87
N HIS A 9 -39.98 14.95 -11.08
CA HIS A 9 -38.77 14.94 -11.89
C HIS A 9 -38.58 16.30 -12.56
N ALA A 10 -37.44 16.95 -12.32
CA ALA A 10 -37.02 18.14 -13.04
C ALA A 10 -35.89 17.78 -14.03
N THR A 11 -36.22 17.86 -15.31
CA THR A 11 -35.34 17.63 -16.45
C THR A 11 -34.36 18.79 -16.61
N ALA A 12 -33.08 18.59 -16.27
CA ALA A 12 -32.03 19.59 -16.48
C ALA A 12 -31.46 19.49 -17.91
N THR A 13 -31.67 20.54 -18.69
CA THR A 13 -31.20 20.66 -20.07
C THR A 13 -29.72 21.09 -20.13
N ARG A 14 -28.90 20.29 -20.83
CA ARG A 14 -27.48 20.56 -21.14
C ARG A 14 -27.35 21.82 -21.99
N ARG A 15 -26.68 22.87 -21.49
CA ARG A 15 -26.30 24.05 -22.28
C ARG A 15 -24.80 24.02 -22.57
N SER A 16 -24.45 23.73 -23.82
CA SER A 16 -23.08 23.74 -24.33
C SER A 16 -22.57 25.18 -24.44
N ARG A 17 -21.42 25.47 -23.83
CA ARG A 17 -20.69 26.73 -24.04
C ARG A 17 -19.52 26.45 -24.99
N ARG A 18 -19.68 26.85 -26.25
CA ARG A 18 -18.59 26.98 -27.23
C ARG A 18 -17.67 28.10 -26.75
N ARG A 19 -16.38 27.82 -26.56
CA ARG A 19 -15.35 28.84 -26.33
C ARG A 19 -14.62 29.09 -27.65
N THR A 20 -14.71 30.32 -28.11
CA THR A 20 -14.12 30.86 -29.34
C THR A 20 -12.62 31.10 -29.13
N LEU A 21 -11.82 30.73 -30.13
CA LEU A 21 -10.40 31.01 -30.23
C LEU A 21 -10.16 32.51 -30.49
N ALA A 22 -9.20 33.10 -29.78
CA ALA A 22 -8.66 34.42 -30.09
C ALA A 22 -7.17 34.25 -30.48
N ALA A 23 -6.85 34.60 -31.72
CA ALA A 23 -5.50 34.67 -32.23
C ALA A 23 -4.91 36.07 -31.94
N LEU A 24 -3.69 36.11 -31.41
CA LEU A 24 -2.83 37.30 -31.44
C LEU A 24 -1.52 36.95 -32.15
N ALA A 25 -1.20 37.76 -33.16
CA ALA A 25 0.04 37.77 -33.92
C ALA A 25 1.03 38.78 -33.32
N LEU A 26 2.33 38.51 -33.44
CA LEU A 26 3.52 39.41 -33.41
C LEU A 26 4.75 38.48 -33.24
N ALA A 27 5.94 38.67 -33.80
CA ALA A 27 6.56 39.63 -34.70
C ALA A 27 7.77 38.90 -35.35
N GLY A 28 8.28 39.40 -36.47
CA GLY A 28 9.44 38.81 -37.17
C GLY A 28 10.79 39.18 -36.56
N ALA A 29 11.80 38.35 -36.85
CA ALA A 29 13.21 38.73 -36.90
C ALA A 29 13.95 37.75 -37.84
N ALA A 30 14.79 38.30 -38.71
CA ALA A 30 15.49 37.60 -39.78
C ALA A 30 16.97 37.34 -39.42
N THR A 31 17.46 36.23 -40.00
CA THR A 31 18.86 35.90 -40.39
C THR A 31 19.96 35.79 -39.34
N LEU A 32 20.61 34.61 -39.29
CA LEU A 32 21.99 34.39 -39.76
C LEU A 32 22.31 32.88 -39.80
N LEU A 33 22.80 32.40 -40.94
CA LEU A 33 23.33 31.06 -41.13
C LEU A 33 24.71 30.95 -40.45
N VAL A 34 24.85 30.01 -39.52
CA VAL A 34 26.13 29.52 -39.02
C VAL A 34 26.08 27.99 -39.07
N GLY A 35 27.04 27.39 -39.77
CA GLY A 35 27.14 25.95 -39.95
C GLY A 35 27.52 25.25 -38.64
N CYS A 36 26.76 24.22 -38.28
CA CYS A 36 27.16 23.24 -37.27
C CYS A 36 27.49 21.93 -37.98
N THR A 37 28.74 21.50 -37.81
CA THR A 37 29.17 20.12 -38.02
C THR A 37 28.34 19.19 -37.12
N PRO A 38 27.99 17.97 -37.55
CA PRO A 38 27.41 16.99 -36.66
C PRO A 38 28.52 16.46 -35.75
N VAL A 39 28.71 17.12 -34.61
CA VAL A 39 29.31 16.45 -33.45
C VAL A 39 28.32 15.36 -33.07
N GLY A 40 28.72 14.11 -33.26
CA GLY A 40 28.00 12.97 -32.71
C GLY A 40 27.90 13.18 -31.20
N THR A 41 26.76 13.68 -30.75
CA THR A 41 26.38 13.62 -29.35
C THR A 41 26.15 12.14 -29.09
N GLN A 42 27.16 11.49 -28.51
CA GLN A 42 26.91 10.28 -27.76
C GLN A 42 25.91 10.70 -26.69
N SER A 43 24.64 10.35 -26.91
CA SER A 43 23.67 10.27 -25.83
C SER A 43 24.21 9.24 -24.86
N THR A 44 25.04 9.69 -23.93
CA THR A 44 25.22 9.00 -22.67
C THR A 44 23.88 9.13 -21.97
N THR A 45 23.02 8.14 -22.19
CA THR A 45 21.97 7.79 -21.25
C THR A 45 22.64 7.78 -19.87
N PRO A 46 22.16 8.55 -18.88
CA PRO A 46 22.58 8.31 -17.52
C PRO A 46 22.03 6.93 -17.18
N ASP A 47 22.88 5.90 -17.21
CA ASP A 47 22.60 4.65 -16.51
C ASP A 47 22.37 5.05 -15.05
N GLY A 48 21.10 4.98 -14.63
CA GLY A 48 20.72 5.14 -13.24
C GLY A 48 21.36 4.00 -12.46
N ALA A 49 22.56 4.22 -11.96
CA ALA A 49 23.18 3.32 -11.00
C ALA A 49 22.34 3.37 -9.72
N SER A 50 21.40 2.45 -9.58
CA SER A 50 20.68 2.23 -8.34
C SER A 50 21.70 2.01 -7.21
N SER A 51 21.49 2.69 -6.08
CA SER A 51 22.30 2.47 -4.88
C SER A 51 22.24 0.99 -4.49
N PRO A 52 23.34 0.37 -4.01
CA PRO A 52 23.33 -1.00 -3.51
C PRO A 52 22.20 -1.25 -2.49
N GLU A 53 21.85 -0.25 -1.69
CA GLU A 53 20.77 -0.32 -0.70
C GLU A 53 19.39 -0.41 -1.35
N ALA A 54 19.15 0.37 -2.41
CA ALA A 54 17.90 0.32 -3.15
C ALA A 54 17.72 -1.05 -3.85
N SER A 55 18.80 -1.59 -4.40
CA SER A 55 18.78 -2.93 -5.00
C SER A 55 18.53 -4.04 -3.98
N GLN A 56 19.10 -3.92 -2.76
CA GLN A 56 18.85 -4.88 -1.68
C GLN A 56 17.38 -4.83 -1.22
N LEU A 57 16.82 -3.62 -1.05
CA LEU A 57 15.43 -3.48 -0.65
C LEU A 57 14.48 -4.08 -1.70
N VAL A 58 14.74 -3.87 -3.00
CA VAL A 58 13.93 -4.49 -4.06
C VAL A 58 13.99 -6.01 -4.00
N ALA A 59 15.18 -6.60 -3.85
CA ALA A 59 15.33 -8.05 -3.74
C ALA A 59 14.60 -8.61 -2.51
N LEU A 60 14.72 -7.93 -1.36
CA LEU A 60 14.00 -8.31 -0.14
C LEU A 60 12.48 -8.22 -0.33
N THR A 61 11.98 -7.17 -0.98
CA THR A 61 10.56 -7.02 -1.29
C THR A 61 10.06 -8.21 -2.11
N ASP A 62 10.77 -8.58 -3.18
CA ASP A 62 10.37 -9.70 -4.05
C ASP A 62 10.30 -11.03 -3.27
N GLU A 63 11.25 -11.30 -2.37
CA GLU A 63 11.25 -12.52 -1.55
C GLU A 63 10.13 -12.54 -0.51
N VAL A 64 9.87 -11.40 0.15
CA VAL A 64 8.81 -11.29 1.17
C VAL A 64 7.42 -11.31 0.52
N GLU A 65 7.27 -10.75 -0.67
CA GLU A 65 6.02 -10.83 -1.44
C GLU A 65 5.68 -12.28 -1.79
N ALA A 66 6.66 -13.04 -2.28
CA ALA A 66 6.48 -14.46 -2.56
C ALA A 66 6.10 -15.26 -1.30
N ALA A 67 6.80 -15.04 -0.17
CA ALA A 67 6.50 -15.70 1.09
C ALA A 67 5.11 -15.32 1.66
N SER A 68 4.65 -14.08 1.41
CA SER A 68 3.33 -13.62 1.81
C SER A 68 2.22 -14.31 1.01
N ALA A 69 2.46 -14.58 -0.28
CA ALA A 69 1.50 -15.26 -1.15
C ALA A 69 1.34 -16.75 -0.83
N ASP A 70 2.45 -17.42 -0.49
CA ASP A 70 2.44 -18.86 -0.20
C ASP A 70 1.90 -19.17 1.21
N GLY A 71 1.95 -18.21 2.14
CA GLY A 71 1.57 -18.41 3.54
C GLY A 71 2.40 -19.48 4.26
N ASP A 72 3.53 -19.89 3.68
CA ASP A 72 4.26 -21.12 4.02
C ASP A 72 5.27 -20.97 5.17
N GLY A 73 5.41 -19.76 5.72
CA GLY A 73 6.36 -19.46 6.78
C GLY A 73 7.83 -19.54 6.34
N SER A 74 8.12 -19.36 5.05
CA SER A 74 9.49 -19.22 4.54
C SER A 74 10.29 -18.20 5.34
N THR A 75 11.58 -18.50 5.54
CA THR A 75 12.50 -17.65 6.31
C THR A 75 13.77 -17.28 5.53
N SER A 76 13.81 -17.54 4.21
CA SER A 76 15.01 -17.31 3.40
C SER A 76 15.48 -15.85 3.42
N PHE A 77 14.53 -14.92 3.53
CA PHE A 77 14.75 -13.48 3.57
C PHE A 77 15.23 -12.97 4.94
N ALA A 78 15.29 -13.80 5.99
CA ALA A 78 15.50 -13.33 7.36
C ALA A 78 16.83 -12.57 7.54
N ALA A 79 17.90 -13.04 6.92
CA ALA A 79 19.20 -12.36 6.97
C ALA A 79 19.17 -10.99 6.28
N ASP A 80 18.56 -10.89 5.10
CA ASP A 80 18.42 -9.60 4.39
C ASP A 80 17.48 -8.64 5.12
N ALA A 81 16.42 -9.16 5.75
CA ALA A 81 15.52 -8.35 6.58
C ALA A 81 16.25 -7.78 7.82
N LEU A 82 17.14 -8.56 8.46
CA LEU A 82 18.00 -8.07 9.55
C LEU A 82 18.94 -6.96 9.08
N ASP A 83 19.54 -7.11 7.90
CA ASP A 83 20.42 -6.10 7.31
C ASP A 83 19.69 -4.79 7.01
N VAL A 84 18.45 -4.87 6.51
CA VAL A 84 17.61 -3.68 6.26
C VAL A 84 17.13 -3.07 7.58
N LEU A 85 16.72 -3.89 8.56
CA LEU A 85 16.33 -3.42 9.89
C LEU A 85 17.45 -2.59 10.54
N GLY A 86 18.70 -3.03 10.43
CA GLY A 86 19.86 -2.32 10.97
C GLY A 86 20.15 -0.95 10.32
N LYS A 87 19.48 -0.62 9.21
CA LYS A 87 19.56 0.67 8.51
C LYS A 87 18.38 1.59 8.79
N LEU A 88 17.30 1.08 9.39
CA LEU A 88 16.16 1.92 9.75
C LEU A 88 16.54 2.88 10.87
N ASP A 89 16.04 4.11 10.77
CA ASP A 89 16.16 5.06 11.87
C ASP A 89 15.43 4.53 13.11
N VAL A 90 16.04 4.76 14.28
CA VAL A 90 15.45 4.40 15.57
C VAL A 90 15.17 5.68 16.35
N ALA A 91 13.89 5.96 16.58
CA ALA A 91 13.45 7.14 17.32
C ALA A 91 12.19 6.85 18.16
N PRO A 92 11.92 7.63 19.22
CA PRO A 92 10.65 7.54 19.94
C PRO A 92 9.46 7.78 19.01
N ARG A 93 8.28 7.25 19.35
CA ARG A 93 7.04 7.67 18.68
C ARG A 93 6.80 9.14 18.98
N ASP A 94 6.31 9.86 17.99
CA ASP A 94 5.78 11.20 18.22
C ASP A 94 4.63 11.19 19.23
N GLU A 95 4.44 12.33 19.89
CA GLU A 95 3.32 12.54 20.80
C GLU A 95 1.99 12.26 20.07
N TRP A 96 1.02 11.71 20.81
CA TRP A 96 -0.29 11.44 20.24
C TRP A 96 -1.06 12.74 20.06
N GLU A 97 -1.45 13.03 18.83
CA GLU A 97 -2.35 14.11 18.45
C GLU A 97 -3.63 13.53 17.84
N GLU A 98 -4.64 14.36 17.61
CA GLU A 98 -5.83 13.92 16.88
C GLU A 98 -5.45 13.38 15.49
N PHE A 99 -5.86 12.15 15.18
CA PHE A 99 -5.53 11.46 13.93
C PHE A 99 -6.76 11.37 13.03
N ASP A 100 -6.83 12.22 12.02
CA ASP A 100 -7.79 12.12 10.93
C ASP A 100 -7.23 11.19 9.84
N ARG A 101 -7.73 9.96 9.79
CA ARG A 101 -7.26 8.95 8.84
C ARG A 101 -7.51 9.38 7.40
N GLU A 102 -8.73 9.76 7.06
CA GLU A 102 -9.11 10.08 5.68
C GLU A 102 -8.44 11.38 5.20
N GLY A 103 -8.42 12.41 6.05
CA GLY A 103 -7.72 13.66 5.74
C GLY A 103 -6.21 13.49 5.63
N SER A 104 -5.64 12.45 6.26
CA SER A 104 -4.19 12.19 6.23
C SER A 104 -3.74 11.24 5.13
N PHE A 105 -4.53 10.21 4.83
CA PHE A 105 -4.14 9.10 3.95
C PHE A 105 -5.04 8.96 2.71
N GLY A 106 -6.01 9.85 2.53
CA GLY A 106 -6.99 9.79 1.47
C GLY A 106 -8.27 9.04 1.87
N GLU A 107 -9.33 9.30 1.12
CA GLU A 107 -10.62 8.64 1.31
C GLU A 107 -10.65 7.29 0.58
N GLY A 108 -11.07 6.24 1.29
CA GLY A 108 -11.30 4.93 0.71
C GLY A 108 -10.06 4.23 0.14
N TRP A 109 -10.32 3.21 -0.68
CA TRP A 109 -9.30 2.44 -1.39
C TRP A 109 -9.11 3.03 -2.78
N GLN A 110 -7.86 3.28 -3.14
CA GLN A 110 -7.47 3.83 -4.43
C GLN A 110 -6.95 2.70 -5.34
N ASP A 111 -6.72 3.03 -6.61
CA ASP A 111 -6.17 2.15 -7.65
C ASP A 111 -4.74 2.63 -7.96
N PRO A 112 -3.71 2.18 -7.22
CA PRO A 112 -2.35 2.68 -7.36
C PRO A 112 -1.64 2.19 -8.63
N ASP A 113 -2.03 1.03 -9.18
CA ASP A 113 -1.41 0.45 -10.38
C ASP A 113 -2.16 0.81 -11.68
N GLY A 114 -3.36 1.40 -11.57
CA GLY A 114 -4.18 1.84 -12.69
C GLY A 114 -4.82 0.69 -13.45
N ASN A 115 -4.97 -0.49 -12.83
CA ASN A 115 -5.52 -1.68 -13.46
C ASN A 115 -7.07 -1.64 -13.55
N GLY A 116 -7.71 -0.69 -12.86
CA GLY A 116 -9.17 -0.52 -12.78
C GLY A 116 -9.81 -1.09 -11.52
N CYS A 117 -9.04 -1.75 -10.66
CA CYS A 117 -9.44 -2.35 -9.39
C CYS A 117 -8.94 -1.47 -8.23
N ASP A 118 -9.73 -1.36 -7.17
CA ASP A 118 -9.21 -0.72 -5.95
C ASP A 118 -8.31 -1.69 -5.18
N ALA A 119 -7.36 -1.13 -4.42
CA ALA A 119 -6.37 -1.89 -3.68
C ALA A 119 -6.99 -2.89 -2.69
N ARG A 120 -8.24 -2.67 -2.25
CA ARG A 120 -8.96 -3.66 -1.43
C ARG A 120 -9.31 -4.89 -2.25
N ASN A 121 -9.86 -4.73 -3.44
CA ASN A 121 -10.23 -5.86 -4.27
C ASN A 121 -9.00 -6.57 -4.83
N ASP A 122 -7.91 -5.86 -5.10
CA ASP A 122 -6.62 -6.49 -5.41
C ASP A 122 -6.12 -7.35 -4.24
N ALA A 123 -6.12 -6.81 -3.02
CA ALA A 123 -5.72 -7.55 -1.84
C ALA A 123 -6.60 -8.79 -1.61
N LEU A 124 -7.93 -8.69 -1.80
CA LEU A 124 -8.84 -9.84 -1.70
C LEU A 124 -8.56 -10.88 -2.78
N ALA A 125 -8.36 -10.45 -4.03
CA ALA A 125 -8.17 -11.35 -5.17
C ALA A 125 -6.88 -12.16 -5.06
N VAL A 126 -5.80 -11.55 -4.57
CA VAL A 126 -4.51 -12.23 -4.34
C VAL A 126 -4.54 -13.14 -3.11
N SER A 127 -5.33 -12.79 -2.08
CA SER A 127 -5.35 -13.54 -0.82
C SER A 127 -6.29 -14.75 -0.81
N MET A 128 -7.07 -14.98 -1.87
CA MET A 128 -8.10 -16.01 -1.90
C MET A 128 -7.87 -17.03 -3.01
N THR A 129 -8.38 -18.23 -2.79
CA THR A 129 -8.49 -19.28 -3.80
C THR A 129 -9.95 -19.43 -4.25
N ASP A 130 -10.18 -20.13 -5.37
CA ASP A 130 -11.53 -20.33 -5.93
C ASP A 130 -12.34 -19.04 -6.09
N VAL A 131 -11.66 -17.98 -6.54
CA VAL A 131 -12.21 -16.61 -6.61
C VAL A 131 -13.18 -16.48 -7.78
N ASP A 132 -14.41 -16.07 -7.50
CA ASP A 132 -15.34 -15.55 -8.50
C ASP A 132 -15.35 -14.03 -8.47
N LEU A 133 -14.98 -13.42 -9.60
CA LEU A 133 -15.03 -11.99 -9.81
C LEU A 133 -16.39 -11.60 -10.40
N ASN A 134 -16.86 -10.41 -10.05
CA ASN A 134 -18.05 -9.85 -10.67
C ASN A 134 -17.79 -9.52 -12.16
N ARG A 135 -18.79 -8.91 -12.82
CA ARG A 135 -18.69 -8.52 -14.24
C ARG A 135 -17.63 -7.46 -14.56
N ASP A 136 -17.23 -6.63 -13.60
CA ASP A 136 -16.18 -5.62 -13.83
C ASP A 136 -14.77 -6.20 -13.83
N GLY A 137 -14.61 -7.45 -13.36
CA GLY A 137 -13.32 -8.15 -13.35
C GLY A 137 -12.41 -7.74 -12.19
N CYS A 138 -12.90 -6.95 -11.24
CA CYS A 138 -12.16 -6.52 -10.06
C CYS A 138 -12.84 -6.99 -8.79
N ARG A 139 -14.14 -6.75 -8.64
CA ARG A 139 -14.80 -7.02 -7.37
C ARG A 139 -14.90 -8.52 -7.11
N VAL A 140 -14.24 -8.98 -6.04
CA VAL A 140 -14.37 -10.36 -5.53
C VAL A 140 -15.78 -10.57 -4.99
N ASP A 141 -16.57 -11.45 -5.61
CA ASP A 141 -17.92 -11.81 -5.16
C ASP A 141 -17.88 -13.04 -4.25
N THR A 142 -17.05 -14.05 -4.54
CA THR A 142 -16.80 -15.20 -3.64
C THR A 142 -15.35 -15.67 -3.68
N GLY A 143 -14.92 -16.46 -2.70
CA GLY A 143 -13.64 -17.14 -2.65
C GLY A 143 -13.44 -17.92 -1.35
N VAL A 144 -12.39 -18.73 -1.28
CA VAL A 144 -11.96 -19.40 -0.03
C VAL A 144 -10.73 -18.67 0.49
N PHE A 145 -10.84 -18.13 1.70
CA PHE A 145 -9.80 -17.35 2.36
C PHE A 145 -9.19 -18.14 3.51
N VAL A 146 -7.88 -18.37 3.46
CA VAL A 146 -7.11 -18.91 4.59
C VAL A 146 -6.30 -17.77 5.17
N ASP A 147 -6.66 -17.31 6.38
CA ASP A 147 -6.06 -16.15 7.01
C ASP A 147 -4.65 -16.46 7.53
N PRO A 148 -3.59 -15.81 7.01
CA PRO A 148 -2.23 -16.07 7.49
C PRO A 148 -2.03 -15.61 8.94
N TYR A 149 -2.85 -14.70 9.47
CA TYR A 149 -2.67 -14.22 10.84
C TYR A 149 -3.25 -15.15 11.90
N SER A 150 -4.38 -15.80 11.63
CA SER A 150 -5.06 -16.69 12.59
C SER A 150 -4.99 -18.17 12.25
N GLY A 151 -4.77 -18.52 10.97
CA GLY A 151 -4.98 -19.87 10.45
C GLY A 151 -6.45 -20.21 10.19
N ASP A 152 -7.38 -19.26 10.36
CA ASP A 152 -8.81 -19.48 10.09
C ASP A 152 -9.07 -19.66 8.58
N GLU A 153 -9.96 -20.59 8.24
CA GLU A 153 -10.50 -20.73 6.89
C GLU A 153 -11.91 -20.11 6.85
N ILE A 154 -12.17 -19.25 5.86
CA ILE A 154 -13.42 -18.51 5.68
C ILE A 154 -13.89 -18.68 4.24
N ASP A 155 -15.07 -19.30 4.09
CA ASP A 155 -15.83 -19.23 2.84
C ASP A 155 -16.38 -17.80 2.68
N PHE A 156 -15.76 -17.01 1.82
CA PHE A 156 -16.14 -15.63 1.58
C PHE A 156 -17.26 -15.56 0.53
N GLU A 157 -18.40 -14.98 0.91
CA GLU A 157 -19.42 -14.49 -0.01
C GLU A 157 -19.70 -13.01 0.27
N ARG A 158 -19.52 -12.16 -0.74
CA ARG A 158 -19.74 -10.73 -0.58
C ARG A 158 -21.17 -10.46 -0.10
N GLY A 159 -21.28 -9.91 1.10
CA GLY A 159 -22.55 -9.73 1.78
C GLY A 159 -22.36 -9.42 3.26
N PRO A 160 -23.44 -9.04 3.96
CA PRO A 160 -23.38 -8.65 5.36
C PRO A 160 -22.89 -9.77 6.30
N ASP A 161 -22.99 -11.03 5.87
CA ASP A 161 -22.68 -12.18 6.72
C ASP A 161 -21.18 -12.49 6.79
N THR A 162 -20.44 -12.43 5.66
CA THR A 162 -19.00 -12.75 5.65
C THR A 162 -18.09 -11.57 5.29
N SER A 163 -18.60 -10.49 4.67
CA SER A 163 -17.75 -9.31 4.38
C SER A 163 -17.15 -8.65 5.62
N PRO A 164 -17.83 -8.59 6.79
CA PRO A 164 -17.19 -8.11 8.01
C PRO A 164 -16.13 -9.08 8.58
N LEU A 165 -16.20 -10.37 8.21
CA LEU A 165 -15.26 -11.40 8.68
C LEU A 165 -13.91 -11.30 7.97
N VAL A 166 -13.85 -10.72 6.76
CA VAL A 166 -12.59 -10.49 6.03
C VAL A 166 -12.34 -9.00 5.88
N GLN A 167 -11.34 -8.51 6.59
CA GLN A 167 -10.90 -7.12 6.56
C GLN A 167 -9.57 -7.00 5.82
N ILE A 168 -9.21 -5.78 5.41
CA ILE A 168 -7.87 -5.48 4.91
C ILE A 168 -7.15 -4.72 6.02
N ASP A 169 -6.15 -5.34 6.60
CA ASP A 169 -5.23 -4.72 7.55
C ASP A 169 -4.16 -3.91 6.82
N HIS A 170 -3.73 -2.83 7.47
CA HIS A 170 -2.49 -2.15 7.15
C HIS A 170 -1.38 -2.76 7.99
N VAL A 171 -0.50 -3.57 7.38
CA VAL A 171 0.55 -4.34 8.08
C VAL A 171 1.35 -3.42 9.02
N VAL A 172 1.81 -2.26 8.51
CA VAL A 172 2.14 -1.10 9.33
C VAL A 172 0.89 -0.23 9.47
N ALA A 173 0.26 -0.28 10.64
CA ALA A 173 -0.99 0.44 10.88
C ALA A 173 -0.83 1.95 10.63
N LEU A 174 -1.77 2.59 9.93
CA LEU A 174 -1.63 4.00 9.53
C LEU A 174 -1.47 4.96 10.73
N ALA A 175 -2.10 4.67 11.87
CA ALA A 175 -1.91 5.46 13.10
C ALA A 175 -0.53 5.24 13.74
N ASN A 176 0.08 4.06 13.56
CA ASN A 176 1.48 3.83 13.95
C ASN A 176 2.41 4.60 13.00
N ALA A 177 2.24 4.43 11.68
CA ALA A 177 3.01 5.14 10.67
C ALA A 177 2.97 6.66 10.86
N TRP A 178 1.79 7.23 11.19
CA TRP A 178 1.64 8.65 11.52
C TRP A 178 2.56 9.14 12.63
N ARG A 179 2.84 8.28 13.61
CA ARG A 179 3.70 8.60 14.76
C ARG A 179 5.14 8.16 14.56
N THR A 180 5.45 7.55 13.43
CA THR A 180 6.77 7.02 13.11
C THR A 180 7.25 7.45 11.71
N GLY A 181 6.86 8.64 11.25
CA GLY A 181 7.43 9.25 10.03
C GLY A 181 6.44 9.68 8.97
N ALA A 182 5.22 9.14 8.94
CA ALA A 182 4.29 9.46 7.86
C ALA A 182 3.83 10.94 7.86
N LYS A 183 4.02 11.69 8.95
CA LYS A 183 3.82 13.15 8.97
C LYS A 183 4.78 13.93 8.07
N GLU A 184 5.96 13.38 7.84
CA GLU A 184 7.01 14.01 7.01
C GLU A 184 6.80 13.71 5.52
N LEU A 185 6.01 12.69 5.21
CA LEU A 185 5.61 12.33 3.86
C LEU A 185 4.67 13.38 3.26
N SER A 186 4.81 13.59 1.95
CA SER A 186 3.81 14.30 1.19
C SER A 186 2.45 13.58 1.28
N PHE A 187 1.37 14.30 0.99
CA PHE A 187 0.04 13.68 0.94
C PHE A 187 -0.03 12.54 -0.08
N VAL A 188 0.66 12.66 -1.22
CA VAL A 188 0.69 11.62 -2.26
C VAL A 188 1.37 10.36 -1.73
N GLU A 189 2.53 10.48 -1.10
CA GLU A 189 3.25 9.34 -0.50
C GLU A 189 2.45 8.67 0.62
N ARG A 190 1.65 9.42 1.39
CA ARG A 190 0.73 8.84 2.37
C ARG A 190 -0.38 8.04 1.70
N VAL A 191 -0.97 8.55 0.62
CA VAL A 191 -1.97 7.81 -0.16
C VAL A 191 -1.36 6.53 -0.75
N GLU A 192 -0.13 6.61 -1.25
CA GLU A 192 0.63 5.44 -1.74
C GLU A 192 0.84 4.42 -0.62
N LEU A 193 1.37 4.82 0.55
CA LEU A 193 1.53 3.96 1.73
C LEU A 193 0.22 3.29 2.17
N SER A 194 -0.91 3.98 2.04
CA SER A 194 -2.22 3.43 2.40
C SER A 194 -2.78 2.44 1.38
N ASN A 195 -2.25 2.40 0.16
CA ASN A 195 -2.73 1.52 -0.91
C ASN A 195 -1.66 0.55 -1.42
N ASP A 196 -0.46 0.59 -0.84
CA ASP A 196 0.66 -0.28 -1.19
C ASP A 196 0.33 -1.76 -0.89
N PRO A 197 0.38 -2.67 -1.88
CA PRO A 197 0.20 -4.10 -1.67
C PRO A 197 1.09 -4.66 -0.56
N MET A 198 2.32 -4.18 -0.39
CA MET A 198 3.21 -4.60 0.69
C MET A 198 2.72 -4.14 2.07
N ASN A 199 1.86 -3.12 2.14
CA ASN A 199 1.23 -2.70 3.37
C ASN A 199 -0.20 -3.25 3.55
N LEU A 200 -0.78 -4.01 2.60
CA LEU A 200 -2.17 -4.50 2.67
C LEU A 200 -2.29 -6.02 2.81
N GLN A 201 -2.87 -6.49 3.91
CA GLN A 201 -3.10 -7.91 4.17
C GLN A 201 -4.60 -8.18 4.36
N ALA A 202 -5.20 -9.07 3.55
CA ALA A 202 -6.51 -9.61 3.92
C ALA A 202 -6.36 -10.46 5.18
N THR A 203 -7.23 -10.27 6.17
CA THR A 203 -7.18 -10.99 7.46
C THR A 203 -8.56 -11.15 8.08
N ALA A 204 -8.69 -12.08 9.02
CA ALA A 204 -9.93 -12.24 9.79
C ALA A 204 -10.20 -10.98 10.62
N GLY A 205 -11.44 -10.49 10.58
CA GLY A 205 -11.81 -9.20 11.18
C GLY A 205 -11.52 -9.12 12.69
N TRP A 206 -11.68 -10.24 13.41
CA TRP A 206 -11.40 -10.30 14.84
C TRP A 206 -9.91 -10.10 15.16
N VAL A 207 -9.02 -10.57 14.28
CA VAL A 207 -7.57 -10.44 14.45
C VAL A 207 -7.12 -9.01 14.21
N ASN A 208 -7.69 -8.37 13.19
CA ASN A 208 -7.44 -6.96 12.91
C ASN A 208 -7.93 -6.05 14.06
N ASP A 209 -9.10 -6.37 14.63
CA ASP A 209 -9.65 -5.69 15.81
C ASP A 209 -8.78 -5.87 17.06
N ASP A 210 -8.08 -7.02 17.19
CA ASP A 210 -7.12 -7.28 18.25
C ASP A 210 -5.81 -6.48 18.04
N LYS A 211 -5.27 -6.49 16.81
CA LYS A 211 -4.07 -5.76 16.41
C LYS A 211 -4.19 -4.25 16.63
N LYS A 212 -5.28 -3.64 16.16
CA LYS A 212 -5.50 -2.18 16.17
C LYS A 212 -4.36 -1.40 15.51
N SER A 213 -3.62 -0.60 16.29
CA SER A 213 -2.51 0.24 15.84
C SER A 213 -1.20 -0.10 16.55
N GLN A 214 -1.11 -1.34 17.06
CA GLN A 214 0.07 -1.85 17.73
C GLN A 214 1.18 -2.13 16.70
N ASP A 215 2.43 -1.98 17.13
CA ASP A 215 3.60 -2.39 16.36
C ASP A 215 4.08 -3.79 16.78
N ALA A 216 5.12 -4.29 16.11
CA ALA A 216 5.71 -5.61 16.35
C ALA A 216 6.18 -5.85 17.81
N ALA A 217 6.45 -4.79 18.59
CA ALA A 217 6.79 -4.93 20.01
C ALA A 217 5.59 -5.29 20.89
N ASN A 218 4.37 -4.95 20.47
CA ASN A 218 3.17 -5.09 21.28
C ASN A 218 2.20 -6.14 20.71
N TRP A 219 2.35 -6.48 19.43
CA TRP A 219 1.47 -7.42 18.77
C TRP A 219 2.19 -8.17 17.63
N LEU A 220 2.03 -9.48 17.61
CA LEU A 220 2.36 -10.37 16.50
C LEU A 220 1.12 -11.22 16.20
N PRO A 221 0.95 -11.70 14.96
CA PRO A 221 -0.16 -12.57 14.61
C PRO A 221 -0.25 -13.80 15.53
N PRO A 222 -1.46 -14.27 15.90
CA PRO A 222 -1.61 -15.51 16.66
C PRO A 222 -0.98 -16.74 16.00
N GLN A 223 -0.94 -16.79 14.67
CA GLN A 223 -0.28 -17.83 13.90
C GLN A 223 1.24 -17.62 13.89
N GLU A 224 1.95 -18.33 14.78
CA GLU A 224 3.41 -18.19 14.97
C GLU A 224 4.23 -18.42 13.70
N SER A 225 3.79 -19.34 12.83
CA SER A 225 4.49 -19.61 11.57
C SER A 225 4.56 -18.41 10.62
N TYR A 226 3.72 -17.39 10.82
CA TYR A 226 3.70 -16.19 9.98
C TYR A 226 4.53 -15.03 10.57
N HIS A 227 5.17 -15.19 11.73
CA HIS A 227 5.88 -14.10 12.40
C HIS A 227 7.04 -13.53 11.56
N CYS A 228 7.84 -14.39 10.94
CA CYS A 228 8.97 -13.98 10.12
C CYS A 228 8.51 -13.11 8.94
N THR A 229 7.52 -13.58 8.18
CA THR A 229 6.94 -12.85 7.05
C THR A 229 6.32 -11.53 7.48
N TYR A 230 5.54 -11.55 8.57
CA TYR A 230 4.92 -10.33 9.11
C TYR A 230 5.95 -9.26 9.49
N VAL A 231 7.02 -9.64 10.18
CA VAL A 231 8.08 -8.71 10.60
C VAL A 231 8.88 -8.20 9.39
N ALA A 232 9.30 -9.08 8.48
CA ALA A 232 10.04 -8.67 7.29
C ALA A 232 9.22 -7.72 6.41
N ARG A 233 7.91 -7.97 6.28
CA ARG A 233 6.99 -7.09 5.54
C ARG A 233 6.87 -5.71 6.17
N GLN A 234 6.80 -5.61 7.50
CA GLN A 234 6.87 -4.30 8.18
C GLN A 234 8.19 -3.58 7.91
N ILE A 235 9.32 -4.29 7.93
CA ILE A 235 10.64 -3.70 7.65
C ILE A 235 10.70 -3.16 6.23
N VAL A 236 10.21 -3.92 5.24
CA VAL A 236 10.12 -3.48 3.84
C VAL A 236 9.29 -2.20 3.74
N VAL A 237 8.08 -2.18 4.30
CA VAL A 237 7.21 -0.98 4.26
C VAL A 237 7.91 0.21 4.93
N LYS A 238 8.50 0.01 6.12
CA LYS A 238 9.17 1.11 6.83
C LYS A 238 10.37 1.64 6.06
N ALA A 239 11.17 0.77 5.44
CA ALA A 239 12.30 1.17 4.60
C ALA A 239 11.84 1.94 3.36
N THR A 240 10.81 1.45 2.65
CA THR A 240 10.28 2.07 1.42
C THR A 240 9.79 3.50 1.67
N TYR A 241 9.10 3.73 2.79
CA TYR A 241 8.51 5.03 3.11
C TYR A 241 9.33 5.85 4.11
N ASN A 242 10.59 5.48 4.36
CA ASN A 242 11.47 6.16 5.31
C ASN A 242 10.82 6.37 6.70
N LEU A 243 10.05 5.39 7.15
CA LEU A 243 9.46 5.37 8.49
C LEU A 243 10.48 4.83 9.48
N TRP A 244 10.51 5.40 10.69
CA TRP A 244 11.37 4.88 11.75
C TRP A 244 10.67 3.78 12.56
N VAL A 245 11.47 3.07 13.35
CA VAL A 245 11.00 2.14 14.38
C VAL A 245 11.31 2.70 15.76
N THR A 246 10.52 2.31 16.75
CA THR A 246 10.91 2.55 18.15
C THR A 246 12.02 1.58 18.55
N GLN A 247 12.79 1.90 19.60
CA GLN A 247 13.80 0.97 20.12
C GLN A 247 13.18 -0.40 20.49
N ALA A 248 12.01 -0.40 21.14
CA ALA A 248 11.33 -1.64 21.50
C ALA A 248 10.85 -2.43 20.28
N GLU A 249 10.34 -1.75 19.25
CA GLU A 249 9.93 -2.36 17.98
C GLU A 249 11.13 -2.95 17.24
N HIS A 250 12.23 -2.20 17.13
CA HIS A 250 13.46 -2.67 16.53
C HIS A 250 13.99 -3.93 17.21
N ASP A 251 14.05 -3.94 18.55
CA ASP A 251 14.52 -5.10 19.31
C ASP A 251 13.60 -6.30 19.12
N ALA A 252 12.27 -6.11 19.16
CA ALA A 252 11.31 -7.19 18.92
C ALA A 252 11.41 -7.76 17.49
N MET A 253 11.55 -6.90 16.48
CA MET A 253 11.72 -7.34 15.09
C MET A 253 13.01 -8.14 14.92
N ARG A 254 14.12 -7.69 15.53
CA ARG A 254 15.39 -8.42 15.51
C ARG A 254 15.24 -9.79 16.17
N ASP A 255 14.65 -9.85 17.37
CA ASP A 255 14.49 -11.09 18.13
C ASP A 255 13.66 -12.13 17.36
N VAL A 256 12.60 -11.70 16.65
CA VAL A 256 11.83 -12.57 15.76
C VAL A 256 12.71 -13.10 14.63
N LEU A 257 13.38 -12.22 13.89
CA LEU A 257 14.16 -12.61 12.71
C LEU A 257 15.40 -13.45 13.04
N GLU A 258 16.04 -13.25 14.19
CA GLU A 258 17.10 -14.12 14.69
C GLU A 258 16.60 -15.54 14.98
N GLY A 259 15.32 -15.71 15.30
CA GLY A 259 14.67 -17.02 15.42
C GLY A 259 14.30 -17.67 14.08
N CYS A 260 14.35 -16.93 12.97
CA CYS A 260 13.99 -17.38 11.63
C CYS A 260 15.19 -17.88 10.80
N ALA A 261 16.40 -17.42 11.14
CA ALA A 261 17.64 -17.63 10.39
C ALA A 261 18.40 -18.92 10.76
#